data_AF-A0A2E9IJ39-F1
#
_entry.id   AF-A0A2E9IJ39-F1
#
_cell.length_a   1.000
_cell.length_b   1.000
_cell.length_c   1.000
_cell.angle_alpha   90.00
_cell.angle_beta   90.00
_cell.angle_gamma   90.00
#
_symmetry.space_group_name_H-M   'P 1'
#
loop_
_entity.id
_entity.type
_entity.pdbx_description
1 polymer ?
#
loop_
_entity_poly.entity_id
_entity_poly.type
_entity_poly.pdbx_seq_one_letter_code
_entity_poly.pdbx_strand_id
1 'polypeptide(L)' 'EEEVETEITESDEPQEIEEETATPLGFNECTMEDGKVTCPSCQARLGVPRGSQPPFRFTCPKCSTMIRVVE' A
#
# COMPACT_ATOMS: atom_id res chain seq x y z
N GLU A 1 -2.77 -5.99 56.82
CA GLU A 1 -4.02 -6.78 56.72
C GLU A 1 -5.07 -5.78 56.23
N GLU A 2 -5.72 -5.87 55.09
CA GLU A 2 -5.66 -6.69 53.89
C GLU A 2 -6.52 -5.85 52.92
N GLU A 3 -5.95 -5.37 51.82
CA GLU A 3 -6.68 -4.52 50.88
C GLU A 3 -7.50 -5.42 49.95
N VAL A 4 -8.81 -5.20 49.96
CA VAL A 4 -9.79 -5.77 49.03
C VAL A 4 -9.69 -5.01 47.71
N GLU A 5 -9.52 -5.70 46.58
CA GLU A 5 -10.33 -5.41 45.39
C GLU A 5 -10.29 -6.52 44.33
N THR A 6 -11.42 -7.23 44.32
CA THR A 6 -12.20 -7.86 43.25
C THR A 6 -11.69 -7.79 41.80
N GLU A 7 -11.64 -8.99 41.23
CA GLU A 7 -11.89 -9.43 39.85
C GLU A 7 -12.40 -8.40 38.83
N ILE A 8 -11.67 -8.26 37.72
CA ILE A 8 -12.23 -7.89 36.42
C ILE A 8 -11.55 -8.75 35.35
N THR A 9 -12.22 -9.82 34.94
CA THR A 9 -11.90 -10.57 33.73
C THR A 9 -12.51 -9.83 32.54
N GLU A 10 -11.71 -9.06 31.80
CA GLU A 10 -12.12 -8.55 30.49
C GLU A 10 -11.66 -9.53 29.41
N SER A 11 -12.65 -10.27 28.91
CA SER A 11 -12.60 -11.04 27.67
C SER A 11 -12.40 -10.07 26.51
N ASP A 12 -11.17 -9.98 26.01
CA ASP A 12 -10.85 -9.30 24.76
C ASP A 12 -11.00 -10.33 23.62
N GLU A 13 -12.19 -10.34 23.00
CA GLU A 13 -12.41 -11.04 21.74
C GLU A 13 -11.60 -10.34 20.65
N PRO A 14 -10.67 -11.02 19.95
CA PRO A 14 -9.99 -10.42 18.82
C PRO A 14 -11.01 -10.22 17.70
N GLN A 15 -11.41 -8.97 17.46
CA GLN A 15 -12.13 -8.59 16.25
C GLN A 15 -11.25 -8.94 15.06
N GLU A 16 -11.68 -9.93 14.27
CA GLU A 16 -11.14 -10.22 12.95
C GLU A 16 -11.40 -9.01 12.05
N ILE A 17 -10.48 -8.04 12.10
CA ILE A 17 -10.31 -7.10 11.02
C ILE A 17 -9.80 -7.91 9.84
N GLU A 18 -10.68 -8.13 8.87
CA GLU A 18 -10.28 -8.47 7.50
C GLU A 18 -9.46 -7.28 6.96
N GLU A 19 -8.21 -7.16 7.42
CA GLU A 19 -7.16 -6.45 6.72
C GLU A 19 -6.99 -7.20 5.41
N GLU A 20 -7.75 -6.76 4.40
CA GLU A 20 -7.42 -6.96 3.00
C GLU A 20 -5.94 -6.57 2.88
N THR A 21 -5.09 -7.59 2.88
CA THR A 21 -3.64 -7.45 3.00
C THR A 21 -3.14 -6.69 1.77
N ALA A 22 -3.16 -5.36 1.85
CA ALA A 22 -2.47 -4.48 0.94
C ALA A 22 -0.99 -4.76 1.16
N THR A 23 -0.49 -5.80 0.51
CA THR A 23 0.93 -6.12 0.47
C THR A 23 1.67 -4.82 0.18
N PRO A 24 2.54 -4.38 1.09
CA PRO A 24 3.17 -3.07 0.95
C PRO A 24 3.98 -3.09 -0.34
N LEU A 25 3.63 -2.19 -1.26
CA LEU A 25 4.33 -2.03 -2.53
C LEU A 25 5.83 -1.87 -2.24
N GLY A 26 6.66 -2.56 -3.03
CA GLY A 26 8.11 -2.48 -2.88
C GLY A 26 8.65 -1.08 -3.18
N PHE A 27 9.96 -0.91 -2.97
CA PHE A 27 10.61 0.36 -3.23
C PHE A 27 10.46 0.77 -4.71
N ASN A 28 9.95 1.98 -4.93
CA ASN A 28 9.58 2.52 -6.25
C ASN A 28 8.56 1.66 -7.02
N GLU A 29 7.72 0.90 -6.33
CA GLU A 29 6.62 0.16 -6.93
C GLU A 29 5.31 0.93 -6.82
N CYS A 30 4.47 0.83 -7.85
CA CYS A 30 3.12 1.41 -7.85
C CYS A 30 2.15 0.52 -8.64
N THR A 31 0.88 0.58 -8.29
CA THR A 31 -0.21 -0.04 -9.06
C THR A 31 -0.68 0.88 -10.18
N MET A 32 -1.33 0.31 -11.18
CA MET A 32 -1.90 1.02 -12.32
C MET A 32 -3.43 1.04 -12.21
N GLU A 33 -4.02 2.23 -12.22
CA GLU A 33 -5.47 2.44 -12.27
C GLU A 33 -5.85 3.10 -13.58
N ASP A 34 -6.72 2.45 -14.38
CA ASP A 34 -7.32 3.02 -15.59
C ASP A 34 -6.32 3.69 -16.56
N GLY A 35 -5.16 3.06 -16.79
CA GLY A 35 -4.16 3.63 -17.69
C GLY A 35 -3.25 4.68 -17.04
N LYS A 36 -3.32 4.88 -15.72
CA LYS A 36 -2.59 5.91 -14.99
C LYS A 36 -1.86 5.29 -13.80
N VAL A 37 -0.73 5.90 -13.47
CA VAL A 37 0.09 5.53 -12.31
C VAL A 37 0.48 6.79 -11.55
N THR A 38 0.67 6.66 -10.25
CA THR A 38 1.19 7.74 -9.41
C THR A 38 2.65 7.46 -9.11
N CYS A 39 3.53 8.39 -9.45
CA CYS A 39 4.95 8.25 -9.15
C CYS A 39 5.17 8.17 -7.63
N PRO A 40 5.78 7.11 -7.09
CA PRO A 40 6.01 6.96 -5.66
C PRO A 40 7.01 7.99 -5.09
N SER A 41 7.85 8.60 -5.93
CA SER A 41 8.87 9.57 -5.47
C SER A 41 8.41 11.02 -5.47
N CYS A 42 7.62 11.45 -6.46
CA CYS A 42 7.19 12.84 -6.61
C CYS A 42 5.68 13.03 -6.62
N GLN A 43 4.91 11.94 -6.41
CA GLN A 43 3.45 11.91 -6.36
C GLN A 43 2.77 12.45 -7.63
N ALA A 44 3.51 12.54 -8.74
CA ALA A 44 2.97 12.97 -10.01
C ALA A 44 2.07 11.88 -10.61
N ARG A 45 0.87 12.24 -11.06
CA ARG A 45 0.03 11.38 -11.89
C ARG A 45 0.56 11.34 -13.32
N LEU A 46 0.83 10.14 -13.82
CA LEU A 46 1.44 9.87 -15.11
C LEU A 46 0.54 8.94 -15.92
N GLY A 47 0.35 9.24 -17.20
CA GLY A 47 -0.35 8.36 -18.12
C GLY A 47 0.58 7.26 -18.59
N VAL A 48 0.10 6.02 -18.58
CA VAL A 48 0.77 4.86 -19.14
C VAL A 48 0.32 4.69 -20.60
N PRO A 49 1.22 4.35 -21.54
CA PRO A 49 0.84 4.03 -22.91
C PRO A 49 -0.25 2.97 -23.00
N ARG A 50 -1.15 3.09 -23.98
CA ARG A 50 -2.20 2.09 -24.22
C ARG A 50 -1.58 0.73 -24.53
N GLY A 51 -2.03 -0.32 -23.84
CA GLY A 51 -1.56 -1.68 -24.03
C GLY A 51 -0.36 -2.07 -23.17
N SER A 52 0.16 -1.18 -22.31
CA SER A 52 1.10 -1.60 -21.27
C SER A 52 0.38 -2.47 -20.23
N GLN A 53 0.94 -3.65 -19.98
CA GLN A 53 0.47 -4.58 -18.97
C GLN A 53 1.55 -4.71 -17.89
N PRO A 54 1.21 -4.59 -16.59
CA PRO A 54 2.12 -4.94 -15.51
C PRO A 54 2.59 -6.41 -15.64
N PRO A 55 3.80 -6.76 -15.16
CA PRO A 55 4.80 -5.89 -14.56
C PRO A 55 5.72 -5.24 -15.62
N PHE A 56 5.93 -3.93 -15.51
CA PHE A 56 6.91 -3.22 -16.35
C PHE A 56 7.60 -2.11 -15.59
N ARG A 57 8.71 -1.58 -16.14
CA ARG A 57 9.44 -0.46 -15.57
C ARG A 57 9.38 0.73 -16.50
N PHE A 58 9.32 1.93 -15.94
CA PHE A 58 9.41 3.16 -16.70
C PHE A 58 10.05 4.27 -15.86
N THR A 59 10.57 5.29 -16.53
CA THR A 59 11.19 6.43 -15.85
C THR A 59 10.17 7.55 -15.71
N CYS A 60 9.98 8.06 -14.50
CA CYS A 60 9.15 9.23 -14.25
C CYS A 60 9.67 10.43 -15.06
N PRO A 61 8.89 11.03 -15.96
CA PRO A 61 9.33 12.19 -16.73
C PRO A 61 9.44 13.47 -15.87
N LYS A 62 8.93 13.47 -14.63
CA LYS A 62 9.00 14.63 -13.73
C LYS A 62 10.24 14.64 -12.82
N CYS A 63 10.61 13.49 -12.27
CA CYS A 63 11.68 13.39 -11.27
C CYS A 63 12.78 12.39 -11.65
N SER A 64 12.70 11.80 -12.85
CA SER A 64 13.65 10.83 -13.37
C SER A 64 13.81 9.55 -12.53
N THR A 65 12.94 9.32 -11.53
CA THR A 65 12.94 8.07 -10.77
C THR A 65 12.51 6.93 -11.68
N MET A 66 13.27 5.83 -11.65
CA MET A 66 12.82 4.56 -12.22
C MET A 66 11.74 3.96 -11.32
N ILE A 67 10.56 3.74 -11.90
CA ILE A 67 9.38 3.18 -11.24
C ILE A 67 9.11 1.80 -11.84
N ARG A 68 8.66 0.88 -11.00
CA ARG A 68 8.13 -0.42 -11.43
C ARG A 68 6.62 -0.44 -11.21
N VAL A 69 5.88 -0.70 -12.27
CA VAL A 69 4.46 -0.95 -12.21
C VAL A 69 4.25 -2.44 -11.95
N VAL A 70 3.46 -2.77 -10.94
CA VAL A 70 3.07 -4.12 -10.55
C VAL A 70 1.57 -4.32 -10.80
N GLU A 71 1.10 -5.58 -10.75
CA GLU A 71 -0.32 -5.92 -10.89
C GLU A 71 -1.17 -5.33 -9.76
#